data_AF-A0A841F0P9-F1
#
_entry.id   AF-A0A841F0P9-F1
#
_cell.length_a   1.000
_cell.length_b   1.000
_cell.length_c   1.000
_cell.angle_alpha   90.00
_cell.angle_beta   90.00
_cell.angle_gamma   90.00
#
_symmetry.space_group_name_H-M   'P 1'
#
loop_
_entity.id
_entity.type
_entity.pdbx_description
1 polymer ?
#
loop_
_entity_poly.entity_id
_entity_poly.type
_entity_poly.pdbx_seq_one_letter_code
_entity_poly.pdbx_strand_id
1 'polypeptide(L)' 'MKKYLLDTNICAYFLNGKFNLEAKIDKVGFENCAISEITIAELKYGVEKASTKKRTGKP' A
#
# COMPACT_ATOMS: atom_id res chain seq x y z
N MET A 1 -11.13 5.01 18.08
CA MET A 1 -9.70 5.31 18.24
C MET A 1 -8.96 4.40 17.27
N LYS A 2 -8.07 4.90 16.41
CA LYS A 2 -7.39 4.05 15.41
C LYS A 2 -6.50 3.03 16.13
N LYS A 3 -6.57 1.76 15.73
CA LYS A 3 -5.97 0.62 16.44
C LYS A 3 -4.79 -0.02 15.70
N TYR A 4 -4.77 0.12 14.37
CA TYR A 4 -3.77 -0.49 13.50
C TYR A 4 -3.11 0.59 12.66
N LEU A 5 -1.77 0.68 12.71
CA LEU A 5 -0.99 1.46 11.76
C LEU A 5 -0.49 0.50 10.67
N LEU A 6 -0.90 0.75 9.43
CA LEU A 6 -0.54 -0.10 8.29
C LEU A 6 0.85 0.26 7.78
N ASP A 7 1.66 -0.77 7.58
CA ASP A 7 2.98 -0.66 6.95
C ASP A 7 2.85 -0.61 5.41
N THR A 8 3.90 -0.12 4.76
CA THR A 8 3.98 0.06 3.31
C THR A 8 3.78 -1.24 2.54
N ASN A 9 4.26 -2.37 3.06
CA ASN A 9 4.03 -3.68 2.46
C ASN A 9 2.54 -4.08 2.45
N ILE A 10 1.80 -3.87 3.54
CA ILE A 10 0.39 -4.17 3.66
C ILE A 10 -0.40 -3.32 2.68
N CYS A 11 -0.12 -2.01 2.64
CA CYS A 11 -0.75 -1.12 1.68
C CYS A 11 -0.42 -1.52 0.23
N ALA A 12 0.83 -1.84 -0.08
CA ALA A 12 1.22 -2.28 -1.41
C ALA A 12 0.52 -3.58 -1.80
N TYR A 13 0.44 -4.57 -0.91
CA TYR A 13 -0.25 -5.83 -1.21
C TYR A 13 -1.76 -5.67 -1.33
N PHE A 14 -2.37 -4.80 -0.53
CA PHE A 14 -3.78 -4.46 -0.63
C PHE A 14 -4.09 -3.86 -1.99
N LEU A 15 -3.31 -2.86 -2.43
CA LEU A 15 -3.45 -2.24 -3.75
C LEU A 15 -3.23 -3.21 -4.92
N ASN A 16 -2.40 -4.25 -4.72
CA ASN A 16 -2.14 -5.29 -5.71
C ASN A 16 -3.14 -6.48 -5.62
N GLY A 17 -4.17 -6.41 -4.78
CA GLY A 17 -5.18 -7.48 -4.63
C GLY A 17 -4.62 -8.79 -4.07
N LYS A 18 -3.55 -8.74 -3.28
CA LYS A 18 -2.89 -9.93 -2.72
C LYS A 18 -3.36 -10.25 -1.30
N PHE A 19 -3.29 -11.54 -0.94
CA PHE A 19 -3.51 -12.06 0.42
C PHE A 19 -4.89 -11.79 1.03
N ASN A 20 -5.90 -11.48 0.22
CA ASN A 20 -7.27 -11.19 0.64
C ASN A 20 -7.31 -10.16 1.80
N LEU A 21 -6.53 -9.08 1.64
CA LEU A 21 -6.42 -8.03 2.65
C LEU A 21 -7.71 -7.21 2.77
N GLU A 22 -8.52 -7.14 1.71
CA GLU A 22 -9.86 -6.52 1.75
C GLU A 22 -10.74 -7.13 2.86
N ALA A 23 -10.89 -8.46 2.87
CA ALA A 23 -11.72 -9.14 3.88
C ALA A 23 -11.17 -8.97 5.30
N LYS A 24 -9.84 -8.88 5.45
CA LYS A 24 -9.20 -8.64 6.75
C LYS A 24 -9.44 -7.21 7.23
N ILE A 25 -9.33 -6.23 6.34
CA ILE A 25 -9.54 -4.81 6.65
C ILE A 25 -11.02 -4.56 6.96
N ASP A 26 -11.94 -5.12 6.18
CA ASP A 26 -13.37 -5.05 6.44
C ASP A 26 -13.75 -5.66 7.80
N LYS A 27 -13.15 -6.80 8.14
CA LYS A 27 -13.39 -7.46 9.44
C LYS A 27 -12.91 -6.62 10.63
N VAL A 28 -11.82 -5.86 10.48
CA VAL A 28 -11.32 -5.00 11.56
C VAL A 28 -11.90 -3.58 11.52
N GLY A 29 -12.52 -3.17 10.42
CA GLY A 29 -13.05 -1.83 10.17
C GLY A 29 -11.99 -0.85 9.68
N PHE A 30 -12.26 -0.15 8.57
CA PHE A 30 -11.36 0.87 8.00
C PHE A 30 -11.07 2.02 8.98
N GLU A 31 -12.04 2.38 9.82
CA GLU A 31 -11.91 3.41 10.85
C GLU A 31 -10.89 3.05 11.95
N ASN A 32 -10.57 1.76 12.07
CA ASN A 32 -9.55 1.27 12.99
C ASN A 32 -8.15 1.24 12.37
N CYS A 33 -8.03 1.53 11.07
CA CYS A 33 -6.76 1.58 10.36
C CYS A 33 -6.25 3.04 10.21
N ALA A 34 -4.95 3.21 10.37
CA ALA A 34 -4.20 4.41 10.13
C ALA A 34 -3.09 4.11 9.11
N ILE A 35 -2.67 5.13 8.37
CA ILE A 35 -1.50 5.08 7.49
C ILE A 35 -0.64 6.29 7.86
N SER A 36 0.66 6.11 7.97
CA SER A 36 1.58 7.21 8.22
C SER A 36 1.82 8.03 6.95
N GLU A 37 2.11 9.32 7.08
CA GLU A 37 2.50 10.14 5.92
C GLU A 37 3.76 9.60 5.22
N ILE A 38 4.67 8.97 5.97
CA ILE A 38 5.87 8.30 5.43
C ILE A 38 5.48 7.14 4.51
N THR A 39 4.56 6.28 4.94
CA THR A 39 4.02 5.18 4.12
C THR A 39 3.40 5.70 2.83
N ILE A 40 2.70 6.83 2.87
CA ILE A 40 2.16 7.49 1.65
C ILE A 40 3.30 7.92 0.72
N ALA A 41 4.38 8.51 1.25
CA ALA A 41 5.54 8.93 0.46
C ALA A 41 6.25 7.74 -0.20
N GLU A 42 6.43 6.64 0.54
CA GLU A 42 7.07 5.42 0.02
C GLU A 42 6.23 4.77 -1.10
N LEU A 43 4.91 4.69 -0.93
CA LEU A 43 4.00 4.16 -1.96
C LEU A 43 4.06 5.01 -3.24
N LYS A 44 4.01 6.35 -3.11
CA LYS A 44 4.13 7.27 -4.25
C LYS A 44 5.47 7.08 -4.98
N TYR A 45 6.58 7.03 -4.23
CA TYR A 45 7.90 6.78 -4.79
C TYR A 45 7.97 5.42 -5.51
N GLY A 46 7.39 4.37 -4.92
CA GLY A 46 7.33 3.03 -5.51
C GLY A 46 6.63 3.00 -6.87
N VAL A 47 5.49 3.71 -7.00
CA VAL A 47 4.74 3.83 -8.26
C VAL A 47 5.54 4.58 -9.34
N GLU A 48 6.13 5.73 -9.00
CA GLU A 48 6.91 6.53 -9.94
C GLU A 48 8.15 5.76 -10.44
N LYS A 49 8.84 5.06 -9.54
CA LYS A 49 10.00 4.23 -9.87
C LYS A 49 9.62 3.07 -10.79
N ALA A 50 8.49 2.39 -10.52
CA ALA A 50 8.01 1.30 -11.36
C ALA A 50 7.63 1.78 -12.77
N SER A 51 6.97 2.94 -12.87
CA SER A 51 6.60 3.57 -14.15
C SER A 51 7.83 3.99 -14.96
N THR A 52 8.86 4.49 -14.29
CA THR A 52 10.15 4.82 -14.92
C THR A 52 10.86 3.58 -15.46
N LYS A 53 10.86 2.47 -14.70
CA LYS A 53 11.47 1.20 -15.14
C LYS A 53 10.78 0.60 -16.36
N LYS A 54 9.45 0.78 -16.51
CA LYS A 54 8.71 0.38 -17.72
C LYS A 54 9.08 1.20 -18.95
N ARG A 55 9.52 2.45 -18.79
CA ARG A 55 9.99 3.33 -19.87
C ARG A 55 11.44 3.07 -20.28
N THR A 56 12.28 2.59 -19.37
CA THR A 56 13.68 2.22 -19.66
C THR A 56 13.83 0.74 -20.00
N GLY A 57 12.84 0.14 -20.67
CA GLY A 57 13.03 -1.11 -21.39
C GLY A 57 14.11 -0.89 -22.46
N LYS A 58 15.37 -1.02 -22.05
CA LYS A 58 16.50 -1.21 -22.95
C LYS A 58 16.16 -2.47 -23.78
N PRO A 59 16.23 -2.43 -25.12
CA PRO A 59 16.25 -3.67 -25.90
C PRO A 59 17.41 -4.56 -25.44
#